data_AF-A0A128A1R1-F1
#
_entry.id   AF-A0A128A1R1-F1
#
_cell.length_a   1.000
_cell.length_b   1.000
_cell.length_c   1.000
_cell.angle_alpha   90.00
_cell.angle_beta   90.00
_cell.angle_gamma   90.00
#
_symmetry.space_group_name_H-M   'P 1'
#
loop_
_entity.id
_entity.type
_entity.pdbx_description
1 polymer ?
#
loop_
_entity_poly.entity_id
_entity_poly.type
_entity_poly.pdbx_seq_one_letter_code
_entity_poly.pdbx_strand_id
1 'polypeptide(L)'
;MIKIKLKLESQIFEIIMSTASLKRDHALIEKVLKSMWSTIPLLKSGKTIPEPILNQVIDFSMNFTDVCHHGKEENSLFPELEKKGMPRNSGPIAVMLMEHEVTRKIATRMETSSKTYLKNGDATQLIVDMQEYINHVVQHLWKENNRLFEMAEMALRNDVEQVNKSLQDVEDTKLKELGKTREDYERFADEFTKQYPPQD
;
A
#
# COMPACT_ATOMS: atom_id res chain seq x y z
N MET A 1 19.82 11.80 -23.88
CA MET A 1 20.40 10.45 -23.81
C MET A 1 20.33 9.82 -22.41
N ILE A 2 20.78 10.49 -21.34
CA ILE A 2 20.78 9.91 -19.96
C ILE A 2 19.37 9.52 -19.46
N LYS A 3 18.36 10.40 -19.61
CA LYS A 3 16.97 10.08 -19.21
C LYS A 3 16.35 8.89 -19.97
N ILE A 4 16.74 8.69 -21.22
CA ILE A 4 16.25 7.58 -22.05
C ILE A 4 16.90 6.28 -21.57
N LYS A 5 18.21 6.28 -21.30
CA LYS A 5 18.93 5.11 -20.79
C LYS A 5 18.41 4.67 -19.42
N LEU A 6 18.16 5.60 -18.49
CA LEU A 6 17.57 5.31 -17.17
C LEU A 6 16.15 4.74 -17.27
N LYS A 7 15.33 5.22 -18.21
CA LYS A 7 13.98 4.70 -18.43
C LYS A 7 13.99 3.29 -19.01
N LEU A 8 14.92 3.01 -19.93
CA LEU A 8 15.16 1.67 -20.46
C LEU A 8 15.70 0.70 -19.40
N GLU A 9 16.65 1.13 -18.57
CA GLU A 9 17.18 0.32 -17.46
C GLU A 9 16.10 0.02 -16.42
N SER A 10 15.23 0.99 -16.11
CA SER A 10 14.06 0.79 -15.24
C SER A 10 13.05 -0.19 -15.82
N GLN A 11 12.71 -0.07 -17.12
CA GLN A 11 11.79 -1.01 -17.78
C GLN A 11 12.38 -2.42 -17.88
N ILE A 12 13.68 -2.54 -18.12
CA ILE A 12 14.37 -3.84 -18.14
C ILE A 12 14.34 -4.45 -16.74
N PHE A 13 14.62 -3.68 -15.69
CA PHE A 13 14.54 -4.16 -14.31
C PHE A 13 13.12 -4.66 -13.96
N GLU A 14 12.07 -3.97 -14.41
CA GLU A 14 10.68 -4.39 -14.23
C GLU A 14 10.34 -5.71 -14.93
N ILE A 15 10.95 -5.99 -16.08
CA ILE A 15 10.71 -7.22 -16.83
C ILE A 15 11.39 -8.43 -16.17
N ILE A 16 12.44 -8.23 -15.37
CA ILE A 16 13.27 -9.31 -14.81
C ILE A 16 12.87 -9.67 -13.37
N MET A 17 12.17 -8.78 -12.66
CA MET A 17 11.81 -8.97 -11.25
C MET A 17 10.30 -9.23 -11.10
N SER A 18 9.96 -10.28 -10.38
CA SER A 18 8.58 -10.73 -10.11
C SER A 18 7.81 -9.86 -9.12
N THR A 19 8.50 -9.01 -8.36
CA THR A 19 7.92 -8.14 -7.32
C THR A 19 8.05 -6.63 -7.62
N ALA A 20 8.53 -6.25 -8.81
CA ALA A 20 8.79 -4.84 -9.13
C ALA A 20 7.54 -3.97 -9.03
N SER A 21 6.38 -4.44 -9.49
CA SER A 21 5.12 -3.70 -9.42
C SER A 21 4.63 -3.52 -7.98
N LEU A 22 4.84 -4.50 -7.09
CA LEU A 22 4.52 -4.41 -5.67
C LEU A 22 5.44 -3.42 -4.95
N LYS A 23 6.74 -3.42 -5.28
CA LYS A 23 7.69 -2.40 -4.77
C LYS A 23 7.30 -0.98 -5.20
N ARG A 24 6.71 -0.81 -6.39
CA ARG A 24 6.13 0.48 -6.83
C ARG A 24 4.93 0.89 -5.98
N ASP A 25 4.07 -0.06 -5.61
CA ASP A 25 2.97 0.22 -4.68
C ASP A 25 3.48 0.61 -3.31
N HIS A 26 4.50 -0.07 -2.78
CA HIS A 26 5.12 0.27 -1.51
C HIS A 26 5.65 1.70 -1.51
N ALA A 27 6.32 2.12 -2.58
CA ALA A 27 6.81 3.50 -2.70
C ALA A 27 5.66 4.53 -2.64
N LEU A 28 4.50 4.21 -3.23
CA LEU A 28 3.32 5.07 -3.19
C LEU A 28 2.66 5.07 -1.80
N ILE A 29 2.52 3.90 -1.18
CA ILE A 29 1.97 3.74 0.17
C ILE A 29 2.85 4.48 1.19
N GLU A 30 4.15 4.26 1.19
CA GLU A 30 5.09 4.94 2.08
C GLU A 30 5.03 6.47 1.95
N LYS A 31 4.87 6.97 0.72
CA LYS A 31 4.70 8.40 0.46
C LYS A 31 3.45 8.97 1.15
N VAL A 32 2.32 8.27 1.06
CA VAL A 32 1.08 8.64 1.75
C VAL A 32 1.24 8.52 3.26
N LEU A 33 1.82 7.43 3.77
CA LEU A 33 2.02 7.22 5.20
C LEU A 33 2.88 8.31 5.84
N LYS A 34 3.96 8.74 5.18
CA LYS A 34 4.79 9.87 5.66
C LYS A 34 4.00 11.17 5.75
N SER A 35 3.15 11.43 4.76
CA SER A 35 2.29 12.61 4.75
C SER A 35 1.18 12.51 5.82
N MET A 36 0.62 11.32 6.04
CA MET A 36 -0.29 11.05 7.17
C MET A 36 0.40 11.29 8.51
N TRP A 37 1.67 10.92 8.64
CA TRP A 37 2.44 11.17 9.87
C TRP A 37 2.58 12.67 10.15
N SER A 38 2.80 13.48 9.12
CA SER A 38 2.87 14.94 9.21
C SER A 38 1.55 15.60 9.64
N THR A 39 0.39 14.95 9.47
CA THR A 39 -0.90 15.51 9.92
C THR A 39 -1.15 15.30 11.41
N ILE A 40 -0.53 14.31 12.04
CA ILE A 40 -0.75 13.98 13.45
C ILE A 40 -0.43 15.17 14.38
N PRO A 41 0.73 15.86 14.27
CA PRO A 41 0.99 17.05 15.08
C PRO A 41 -0.01 18.18 14.85
N LEU A 42 -0.53 18.32 13.62
CA LEU A 42 -1.55 19.33 13.28
C LEU A 42 -2.84 19.03 14.05
N LEU A 43 -3.33 17.79 13.99
CA LEU A 43 -4.50 17.34 14.75
C LEU A 43 -4.32 17.54 16.26
N LYS A 44 -3.15 17.18 16.81
CA LYS A 44 -2.81 17.40 18.24
C LYS A 44 -2.82 18.88 18.64
N SER A 45 -2.47 19.78 17.71
CA SER A 45 -2.50 21.23 17.93
C SER A 45 -3.87 21.87 17.71
N GLY A 46 -4.91 21.08 17.43
CA GLY A 46 -6.28 21.57 17.14
C GLY A 46 -6.47 22.10 15.72
N LYS A 47 -5.49 21.93 14.82
CA LYS A 47 -5.68 22.23 13.39
C LYS A 47 -6.54 21.16 12.74
N THR A 48 -7.43 21.59 11.86
CA THR A 48 -8.35 20.71 11.16
C THR A 48 -7.73 20.19 9.87
N ILE A 49 -7.92 18.89 9.61
CA ILE A 49 -7.78 18.30 8.28
C ILE A 49 -9.15 18.38 7.60
N PRO A 50 -9.24 18.95 6.38
CA PRO A 50 -10.50 19.05 5.65
C PRO A 50 -11.10 17.68 5.32
N GLU A 51 -12.43 17.59 5.35
CA GLU A 51 -13.18 16.37 5.03
C GLU A 51 -12.77 15.72 3.69
N PRO A 52 -12.64 16.46 2.56
CA PRO A 52 -12.26 15.83 1.30
C PRO A 52 -10.91 15.11 1.35
N ILE A 53 -9.92 15.71 2.02
CA ILE A 53 -8.59 15.11 2.19
C ILE A 53 -8.66 13.87 3.06
N LEU A 54 -9.37 13.96 4.19
CA LEU A 54 -9.49 12.82 5.11
C LEU A 54 -10.20 11.65 4.44
N ASN A 55 -11.27 11.91 3.67
CA ASN A 55 -11.96 10.88 2.91
C ASN A 55 -11.05 10.21 1.87
N GLN A 56 -10.18 10.97 1.19
CA GLN A 56 -9.20 10.40 0.26
C GLN A 56 -8.13 9.57 0.97
N VAL A 57 -7.68 9.96 2.18
CA VAL A 57 -6.74 9.16 2.99
C VAL A 57 -7.38 7.81 3.38
N ILE A 58 -8.63 7.84 3.84
CA ILE A 58 -9.38 6.61 4.18
C ILE A 58 -9.54 5.73 2.95
N ASP A 59 -9.97 6.30 1.82
CA ASP A 59 -10.14 5.59 0.57
C ASP A 59 -8.82 4.96 0.08
N PHE A 60 -7.70 5.68 0.11
CA PHE A 60 -6.39 5.12 -0.25
C PHE A 60 -5.99 3.96 0.66
N SER A 61 -6.26 4.09 1.97
CA SER A 61 -5.92 3.08 2.98
C SER A 61 -6.74 1.80 2.84
N MET A 62 -8.02 1.93 2.48
CA MET A 62 -8.93 0.78 2.33
C MET A 62 -8.90 0.18 0.92
N ASN A 63 -8.70 1.00 -0.11
CA ASN A 63 -8.83 0.55 -1.49
C ASN A 63 -7.47 0.34 -2.17
N PHE A 64 -6.56 1.33 -2.15
CA PHE A 64 -5.25 1.12 -2.79
C PHE A 64 -4.39 0.13 -1.98
N THR A 65 -4.27 0.34 -0.67
CA THR A 65 -3.39 -0.49 0.17
C THR A 65 -3.94 -1.92 0.32
N ASP A 66 -5.25 -2.09 0.53
CA ASP A 66 -5.82 -3.43 0.71
C ASP A 66 -6.36 -4.02 -0.59
N VAL A 67 -7.42 -3.44 -1.18
CA VAL A 67 -8.09 -4.03 -2.35
C VAL A 67 -7.14 -4.19 -3.56
N CYS A 68 -6.24 -3.24 -3.80
CA CYS A 68 -5.27 -3.31 -4.89
C CYS A 68 -3.96 -4.01 -4.51
N HIS A 69 -3.18 -3.48 -3.56
CA HIS A 69 -1.86 -4.01 -3.22
C HIS A 69 -1.94 -5.41 -2.58
N HIS A 70 -2.61 -5.58 -1.44
CA HIS A 70 -2.81 -6.93 -0.88
C HIS A 70 -3.61 -7.82 -1.85
N GLY A 71 -4.52 -7.24 -2.64
CA GLY A 71 -5.23 -7.96 -3.69
C GLY A 71 -4.28 -8.64 -4.68
N LYS A 72 -3.25 -7.95 -5.15
CA LYS A 72 -2.20 -8.52 -6.01
C LYS A 72 -1.46 -9.66 -5.32
N GLU A 73 -1.16 -9.51 -4.04
CA GLU A 73 -0.42 -10.52 -3.30
C GLU A 73 -1.27 -11.77 -3.06
N GLU A 74 -2.48 -11.60 -2.54
CA GLU A 74 -3.37 -12.71 -2.17
C GLU A 74 -3.92 -13.47 -3.37
N ASN A 75 -4.14 -12.79 -4.51
CA ASN A 75 -4.74 -13.37 -5.72
C ASN A 75 -3.73 -13.74 -6.81
N SER A 76 -2.46 -13.33 -6.67
CA SER A 76 -1.41 -13.65 -7.64
C SER A 76 -0.12 -14.14 -6.98
N LEU A 77 0.60 -13.28 -6.23
CA LEU A 77 1.92 -13.62 -5.73
C LEU A 77 1.91 -14.86 -4.82
N PHE A 78 1.05 -14.87 -3.78
CA PHE A 78 1.00 -15.96 -2.81
C PHE A 78 0.59 -17.29 -3.46
N PRO A 79 -0.46 -17.36 -4.32
CA PRO A 79 -0.75 -18.57 -5.08
C PRO A 79 0.42 -19.09 -5.93
N GLU A 80 1.21 -18.23 -6.56
CA GLU A 80 2.37 -18.67 -7.34
C GLU A 80 3.50 -19.18 -6.44
N LEU A 81 3.74 -18.55 -5.29
CA LEU A 81 4.70 -19.04 -4.29
C LEU A 81 4.27 -20.39 -3.69
N GLU A 82 2.97 -20.60 -3.50
CA GLU A 82 2.41 -21.88 -3.06
C GLU A 82 2.70 -23.00 -4.06
N LYS A 83 2.54 -22.73 -5.36
CA LYS A 83 2.91 -23.70 -6.41
C LYS A 83 4.40 -24.03 -6.42
N LYS A 84 5.26 -23.13 -5.94
CA LYS A 84 6.70 -23.35 -5.75
C LYS A 84 7.06 -23.99 -4.40
N GLY A 85 6.07 -24.38 -3.60
CA GLY A 85 6.25 -25.12 -2.36
C GLY A 85 6.32 -24.26 -1.09
N MET A 86 6.04 -22.95 -1.17
CA MET A 86 5.90 -22.12 0.03
C MET A 86 4.52 -22.35 0.67
N PRO A 87 4.43 -22.88 1.90
CA PRO A 87 3.13 -23.24 2.47
C PRO A 87 2.28 -22.01 2.78
N ARG A 88 1.00 -22.01 2.38
CA ARG A 88 0.04 -20.93 2.68
C ARG A 88 -0.21 -20.74 4.17
N ASN A 89 -0.35 -21.85 4.90
CA ASN A 89 -0.85 -21.87 6.28
C ASN A 89 0.28 -21.87 7.33
N SER A 90 1.53 -21.66 6.92
CA SER A 90 2.66 -21.52 7.84
C SER A 90 3.77 -20.66 7.22
N GLY A 91 4.68 -20.12 8.03
CA GLY A 91 5.78 -19.31 7.52
C GLY A 91 5.33 -17.94 6.97
N PRO A 92 6.08 -17.35 6.03
CA PRO A 92 5.90 -15.96 5.62
C PRO A 92 4.51 -15.60 5.09
N ILE A 93 3.92 -16.44 4.21
CA ILE A 93 2.58 -16.18 3.63
C ILE A 93 1.52 -16.11 4.74
N ALA A 94 1.54 -17.04 5.69
CA ALA A 94 0.57 -17.05 6.78
C ALA A 94 0.68 -15.79 7.67
N VAL A 95 1.90 -15.29 7.88
CA VAL A 95 2.12 -14.05 8.64
C VAL A 95 1.58 -12.85 7.87
N MET A 96 1.83 -12.74 6.56
CA MET A 96 1.32 -11.61 5.76
C MET A 96 -0.21 -11.62 5.71
N LEU A 97 -0.84 -12.78 5.45
CA LEU A 97 -2.31 -12.90 5.47
C LEU A 97 -2.91 -12.46 6.82
N MET A 98 -2.29 -12.86 7.93
CA MET A 98 -2.72 -12.42 9.26
C MET A 98 -2.59 -10.89 9.42
N GLU A 99 -1.52 -10.30 8.90
CA GLU A 99 -1.32 -8.87 8.98
C GLU A 99 -2.19 -8.05 8.05
N HIS A 100 -2.58 -8.59 6.88
CA HIS A 100 -3.57 -7.96 6.02
C HIS A 100 -4.91 -7.83 6.76
N GLU A 101 -5.31 -8.86 7.50
CA GLU A 101 -6.49 -8.80 8.39
C GLU A 101 -6.35 -7.75 9.50
N VAL A 102 -5.16 -7.56 10.04
CA VAL A 102 -4.88 -6.47 11.00
C VAL A 102 -4.99 -5.11 10.32
N THR A 103 -4.40 -4.94 9.13
CA THR A 103 -4.48 -3.71 8.33
C THR A 103 -5.94 -3.33 8.06
N ARG A 104 -6.76 -4.30 7.61
CA ARG A 104 -8.20 -4.12 7.38
C ARG A 104 -8.93 -3.62 8.62
N LYS A 105 -8.69 -4.28 9.77
CA LYS A 105 -9.31 -3.88 11.05
C LYS A 105 -8.92 -2.48 11.47
N ILE A 106 -7.65 -2.11 11.36
CA ILE A 106 -7.19 -0.76 11.70
C ILE A 106 -7.83 0.27 10.74
N ALA A 107 -7.87 -0.01 9.44
CA ALA A 107 -8.47 0.87 8.45
C ALA A 107 -9.96 1.13 8.71
N THR A 108 -10.74 0.10 9.08
CA THR A 108 -12.15 0.25 9.47
C THR A 108 -12.32 1.09 10.75
N ARG A 109 -11.42 0.94 11.73
CA ARG A 109 -11.43 1.81 12.92
C ARG A 109 -11.11 3.26 12.55
N MET A 110 -10.11 3.47 11.70
CA MET A 110 -9.72 4.79 11.20
C MET A 110 -10.86 5.47 10.42
N GLU A 111 -11.64 4.73 9.62
CA GLU A 111 -12.86 5.23 8.99
C GLU A 111 -13.93 5.63 10.05
N THR A 112 -14.07 4.85 11.11
CA THR A 112 -15.04 5.14 12.17
C THR A 112 -14.66 6.38 12.99
N SER A 113 -13.38 6.51 13.33
CA SER A 113 -12.87 7.66 14.07
C SER A 113 -12.80 8.92 13.20
N SER A 114 -12.59 8.80 11.89
CA SER A 114 -12.70 9.93 10.96
C SER A 114 -14.11 10.50 10.93
N LYS A 115 -15.15 9.65 10.89
CA LYS A 115 -16.56 10.09 10.98
C LYS A 115 -16.87 10.81 12.28
N THR A 116 -16.32 10.33 13.41
CA THR A 116 -16.47 11.01 14.71
C THR A 116 -15.82 12.40 14.67
N TYR A 117 -14.56 12.46 14.25
CA TYR A 117 -13.82 13.71 14.11
C TYR A 117 -14.55 14.73 13.22
N LEU A 118 -15.08 14.31 12.07
CA LEU A 118 -15.82 15.20 11.16
C LEU A 118 -17.14 15.70 11.76
N LYS A 119 -17.76 14.92 12.65
CA LYS A 119 -19.03 15.27 13.27
C LYS A 119 -18.88 16.28 14.42
N ASN A 120 -17.86 16.13 15.26
CA ASN A 120 -17.76 16.88 16.51
C ASN A 120 -16.38 17.53 16.78
N GLY A 121 -15.43 17.36 15.87
CA GLY A 121 -14.07 17.90 15.99
C GLY A 121 -13.14 17.10 16.91
N ASP A 122 -13.59 16.01 17.52
CA ASP A 122 -12.76 15.18 18.40
C ASP A 122 -11.82 14.27 17.59
N ALA A 123 -10.55 14.69 17.50
CA ALA A 123 -9.51 13.94 16.80
C ALA A 123 -8.84 12.86 17.66
N THR A 124 -9.23 12.68 18.93
CA THR A 124 -8.49 11.85 19.90
C THR A 124 -8.30 10.42 19.41
N GLN A 125 -9.39 9.75 19.01
CA GLN A 125 -9.32 8.38 18.52
C GLN A 125 -8.71 8.31 17.10
N LEU A 126 -8.98 9.30 16.25
CA LEU A 126 -8.42 9.36 14.90
C LEU A 126 -6.89 9.38 14.93
N ILE A 127 -6.30 10.17 15.83
CA ILE A 127 -4.84 10.23 16.01
C ILE A 127 -4.28 8.86 16.39
N VAL A 128 -4.94 8.14 17.32
CA VAL A 128 -4.51 6.80 17.75
C VAL A 128 -4.57 5.82 16.59
N ASP A 129 -5.70 5.77 15.87
CA ASP A 129 -5.90 4.83 14.75
C ASP A 129 -4.92 5.13 13.60
N MET A 130 -4.66 6.41 13.29
CA MET A 130 -3.68 6.81 12.27
C MET A 130 -2.26 6.38 12.66
N GLN A 131 -1.86 6.58 13.92
CA GLN A 131 -0.56 6.16 14.41
C GLN A 131 -0.39 4.64 14.35
N GLU A 132 -1.42 3.89 14.75
CA GLU A 132 -1.42 2.43 14.67
C GLU A 132 -1.32 1.95 13.22
N TYR A 133 -2.12 2.54 12.32
CA TYR A 133 -2.10 2.22 10.89
C TYR A 133 -0.72 2.45 10.27
N ILE A 134 -0.14 3.64 10.47
CA ILE A 134 1.17 3.99 9.91
C ILE A 134 2.25 3.03 10.42
N ASN A 135 2.31 2.80 11.74
CA ASN A 135 3.33 1.93 12.32
C ASN A 135 3.18 0.48 11.84
N HIS A 136 1.95 -0.04 11.79
CA HIS A 136 1.67 -1.39 11.32
C HIS A 136 2.08 -1.57 9.85
N VAL A 137 1.60 -0.68 8.97
CA VAL A 137 1.87 -0.80 7.53
C VAL A 137 3.35 -0.61 7.23
N VAL A 138 4.06 0.34 7.87
CA VAL A 138 5.52 0.49 7.68
C VAL A 138 6.28 -0.80 8.02
N GLN A 139 5.92 -1.45 9.14
CA GLN A 139 6.59 -2.70 9.55
C GLN A 139 6.22 -3.88 8.65
N HIS A 140 4.97 -3.91 8.18
CA HIS A 140 4.48 -4.89 7.22
C HIS A 140 5.25 -4.80 5.89
N LEU A 141 5.27 -3.63 5.25
CA LEU A 141 6.01 -3.40 3.99
C LEU A 141 7.51 -3.69 4.13
N TRP A 142 8.10 -3.40 5.30
CA TRP A 142 9.51 -3.74 5.55
C TRP A 142 9.76 -5.24 5.48
N LYS A 143 8.88 -6.06 6.07
CA LYS A 143 9.04 -7.53 6.02
C LYS A 143 8.85 -8.08 4.62
N GLU A 144 7.93 -7.51 3.87
CA GLU A 144 7.74 -7.89 2.48
C GLU A 144 8.98 -7.56 1.65
N ASN A 145 9.39 -6.30 1.65
CA ASN A 145 10.54 -5.82 0.90
C ASN A 145 11.85 -6.57 1.22
N ASN A 146 12.09 -6.87 2.50
CA ASN A 146 13.39 -7.39 2.95
C ASN A 146 13.41 -8.90 3.18
N ARG A 147 12.24 -9.57 3.17
CA ARG A 147 12.13 -11.02 3.39
C ARG A 147 11.32 -11.69 2.31
N LEU A 148 10.02 -11.41 2.24
CA LEU A 148 9.12 -12.17 1.36
C LEU A 148 9.45 -11.96 -0.11
N PHE A 149 9.70 -10.73 -0.54
CA PHE A 149 9.99 -10.42 -1.93
C PHE A 149 11.32 -11.00 -2.37
N GLU A 150 12.36 -10.97 -1.53
CA GLU A 150 13.63 -11.64 -1.83
C GLU A 150 13.46 -13.17 -2.01
N MET A 151 12.62 -13.80 -1.17
CA MET A 151 12.28 -15.21 -1.34
C MET A 151 11.47 -15.45 -2.63
N ALA A 152 10.58 -14.52 -2.99
CA ALA A 152 9.78 -14.60 -4.19
C ALA A 152 10.62 -14.50 -5.47
N GLU A 153 11.58 -13.58 -5.51
CA GLU A 153 12.49 -13.46 -6.67
C GLU A 153 13.30 -14.74 -6.89
N MET A 154 13.74 -15.39 -5.82
CA MET A 154 14.44 -16.67 -5.93
C MET A 154 13.52 -17.79 -6.43
N ALA A 155 12.29 -17.87 -5.92
CA ALA A 155 11.35 -18.95 -6.21
C ALA A 155 10.71 -18.83 -7.60
N LEU A 156 10.49 -17.60 -8.09
CA LEU A 156 9.73 -17.27 -9.30
C LEU A 156 10.62 -16.80 -10.47
N ARG A 157 11.95 -16.92 -10.35
CA ARG A 157 12.92 -16.47 -11.38
C ARG A 157 12.66 -16.99 -12.80
N ASN A 158 11.97 -18.12 -12.94
CA ASN A 158 11.66 -18.74 -14.23
C ASN A 158 10.23 -18.41 -14.72
N ASP A 159 9.44 -17.70 -13.92
CA ASP A 159 8.01 -17.44 -14.16
C ASP A 159 7.68 -15.94 -14.13
N VAL A 160 8.70 -15.07 -14.16
CA VAL A 160 8.59 -13.61 -13.97
C VAL A 160 7.54 -12.99 -14.89
N GLU A 161 7.55 -13.31 -16.18
CA GLU A 161 6.60 -12.74 -17.15
C GLU A 161 5.15 -13.12 -16.82
N GLN A 162 4.92 -14.40 -16.47
CA GLN A 162 3.60 -14.89 -16.08
C GLN A 162 3.12 -14.20 -14.80
N VAL A 163 3.98 -14.10 -13.79
CA VAL A 163 3.66 -13.47 -12.50
C VAL A 163 3.35 -11.99 -12.69
N ASN A 164 4.19 -11.26 -13.43
CA ASN A 164 3.98 -9.84 -13.70
C ASN A 164 2.66 -9.58 -14.45
N LYS A 165 2.34 -10.43 -15.42
CA LYS A 165 1.03 -10.35 -16.10
C LYS A 165 -0.13 -10.59 -15.13
N SER A 166 -0.04 -11.64 -14.31
CA SER A 166 -1.09 -11.95 -13.34
C SER A 166 -1.27 -10.85 -12.29
N LEU A 167 -0.20 -10.21 -11.82
CA LEU A 167 -0.27 -9.05 -10.94
C LEU A 167 -0.97 -7.88 -11.61
N GLN A 168 -0.65 -7.59 -12.87
CA GLN A 168 -1.31 -6.52 -13.63
C GLN A 168 -2.80 -6.81 -13.83
N ASP A 169 -3.16 -8.04 -14.22
CA ASP A 169 -4.56 -8.44 -14.44
C ASP A 169 -5.41 -8.28 -13.16
N VAL A 170 -4.82 -8.59 -11.99
CA VAL A 170 -5.47 -8.36 -10.69
C VAL A 170 -5.67 -6.87 -10.44
N GLU A 171 -4.65 -6.04 -10.60
CA GLU A 171 -4.76 -4.59 -10.38
C GLU A 171 -5.82 -3.97 -11.31
N ASP A 172 -5.80 -4.30 -12.60
CA ASP A 172 -6.77 -3.81 -13.58
C ASP A 172 -8.21 -4.19 -13.21
N THR A 173 -8.40 -5.42 -12.75
CA THR A 173 -9.70 -5.91 -12.30
C THR A 173 -10.17 -5.13 -11.07
N LYS A 174 -9.30 -4.97 -10.06
CA LYS A 174 -9.63 -4.29 -8.81
C LYS A 174 -9.92 -2.80 -9.01
N LEU A 175 -9.10 -2.12 -9.82
CA LEU A 175 -9.31 -0.72 -10.18
C LEU A 175 -10.63 -0.53 -10.94
N LYS A 176 -10.94 -1.42 -11.88
CA LYS A 176 -12.22 -1.39 -12.61
C LYS A 176 -13.41 -1.60 -11.68
N GLU A 177 -13.35 -2.56 -10.74
CA GLU A 177 -14.39 -2.79 -9.73
C GLU A 177 -14.62 -1.55 -8.85
N LEU A 178 -13.55 -0.83 -8.51
CA LEU A 178 -13.60 0.41 -7.73
C LEU A 178 -14.03 1.63 -8.55
N GLY A 179 -14.09 1.53 -9.89
CA GLY A 179 -14.35 2.66 -10.78
C GLY A 179 -13.24 3.72 -10.73
N LYS A 180 -11.99 3.30 -10.49
CA LYS A 180 -10.81 4.18 -10.39
C LYS A 180 -9.70 3.75 -11.33
N THR A 181 -8.72 4.61 -11.51
CA THR A 181 -7.46 4.25 -12.15
C THR A 181 -6.28 4.39 -11.19
N ARG A 182 -5.13 3.84 -11.56
CA ARG A 182 -3.89 4.01 -10.78
C ARG A 182 -3.51 5.48 -10.66
N GLU A 183 -3.71 6.25 -11.73
CA GLU A 183 -3.42 7.69 -11.78
C GLU A 183 -4.27 8.49 -10.78
N ASP A 184 -5.46 8.01 -10.40
CA ASP A 184 -6.26 8.66 -9.35
C ASP A 184 -5.55 8.61 -7.99
N TYR A 185 -4.98 7.46 -7.66
CA TYR A 185 -4.23 7.26 -6.42
C TYR A 185 -2.85 7.93 -6.45
N GLU A 186 -2.16 7.89 -7.59
CA GLU A 186 -0.88 8.57 -7.76
C GLU A 186 -1.03 10.09 -7.65
N ARG A 187 -2.05 10.65 -8.31
CA ARG A 187 -2.39 12.07 -8.20
C ARG A 187 -2.74 12.47 -6.77
N PHE A 188 -3.56 11.67 -6.09
CA PHE A 188 -3.86 11.91 -4.68
C PHE A 188 -2.58 11.92 -3.83
N ALA A 189 -1.71 10.92 -3.98
CA ALA A 189 -0.48 10.86 -3.20
C ALA A 189 0.44 12.08 -3.44
N ASP A 190 0.53 12.55 -4.70
CA ASP A 190 1.26 13.76 -5.07
C ASP A 190 0.67 15.02 -4.43
N GLU A 191 -0.65 15.22 -4.55
CA GLU A 191 -1.35 16.37 -3.99
C GLU A 191 -1.30 16.38 -2.46
N PHE A 192 -1.52 15.23 -1.84
CA PHE A 192 -1.47 15.07 -0.39
C PHE A 192 -0.07 15.34 0.16
N THR A 193 0.98 14.84 -0.50
CA THR A 193 2.37 15.11 -0.12
C THR A 193 2.73 16.58 -0.29
N LYS A 194 2.23 17.24 -1.35
CA LYS A 194 2.44 18.67 -1.55
C LYS A 194 1.80 19.50 -0.44
N GLN A 195 0.62 19.09 0.03
CA GLN A 195 -0.12 19.80 1.07
C GLN A 195 0.42 19.51 2.47
N TYR A 196 0.84 18.27 2.74
CA TYR A 196 1.34 17.79 4.02
C TYR A 196 2.70 17.10 3.83
N PRO A 197 3.76 17.88 3.55
CA PRO A 197 5.06 17.30 3.26
C PRO A 197 5.59 16.48 4.46
N PRO A 198 6.29 15.36 4.21
CA PRO A 198 7.04 14.65 5.23
C PRO A 198 7.97 15.60 5.98
N GLN A 199 8.03 15.45 7.30
CA GLN A 199 9.07 16.11 8.11
C GLN A 199 10.35 15.28 8.00
N ASP A 200 11.48 15.95 7.82
CA ASP A 200 12.82 15.32 7.78
C ASP A 200 13.23 14.74 9.15
#